data_AF-A0AAT9THP2-F1
#
_entry.id   AF-A0AAT9THP2-F1
#
_cell.length_a   1.000
_cell.length_b   1.000
_cell.length_c   1.000
_cell.angle_alpha   90.00
_cell.angle_beta   90.00
_cell.angle_gamma   90.00
#
_symmetry.space_group_name_H-M   'P 1'
#
loop_
_entity.id
_entity.type
_entity.pdbx_description
1 polymer ?
#
loop_
_entity_poly.entity_id
_entity_poly.type
_entity_poly.pdbx_seq_one_letter_code
_entity_poly.pdbx_strand_id
1 'polypeptide(L)'
;MSGEGGQSRLRVKGDRLTALANDLDAMQTHLDKQVKRMDAVVDSIEAGWQGPAAKAYRALHRGAAEDAVRIRMILQRLEQGVRLSRDGFSEQELDVMEQLRQIQTETDVRAEAAELSTPNQATAAPRSSLDDL
;
A
#
# COMPACT_ATOMS: atom_id res chain seq x y z
N MET A 1 13.67 -29.39 -36.87
CA MET A 1 14.41 -28.60 -35.86
C MET A 1 13.55 -27.41 -35.40
N SER A 2 12.42 -27.65 -34.73
CA SER A 2 11.42 -26.59 -34.45
C SER A 2 11.16 -26.33 -32.95
N GLY A 3 12.05 -26.79 -32.06
CA GLY A 3 11.86 -26.71 -30.59
C GLY A 3 12.46 -25.46 -29.92
N GLU A 4 13.56 -24.91 -30.41
CA GLU A 4 14.32 -23.88 -29.67
C GLU A 4 13.66 -22.48 -29.70
N GLY A 5 13.05 -22.09 -30.82
CA GLY A 5 12.44 -20.76 -30.95
C GLY A 5 11.18 -20.55 -30.09
N GLY A 6 10.46 -21.63 -29.77
CA GLY A 6 9.28 -21.59 -28.92
C GLY A 6 9.62 -21.41 -27.44
N GLN A 7 10.64 -22.14 -26.95
CA GLN A 7 11.05 -22.09 -25.55
C GLN A 7 11.66 -20.73 -25.17
N SER A 8 12.50 -20.15 -26.04
CA SER A 8 13.06 -18.82 -25.81
C SER A 8 11.97 -17.73 -25.76
N ARG A 9 10.93 -17.83 -26.60
CA ARG A 9 9.80 -16.88 -26.60
C ARG A 9 8.94 -16.99 -25.34
N LEU A 10 8.73 -18.20 -24.81
CA LEU A 10 8.01 -18.42 -23.56
C LEU A 10 8.80 -17.88 -22.36
N ARG A 11 10.11 -18.14 -22.30
CA ARG A 11 11.01 -17.58 -21.27
C ARG A 11 11.01 -16.05 -21.26
N VAL A 12 11.16 -15.41 -22.43
CA VAL A 12 11.10 -13.94 -22.55
C VAL A 12 9.75 -13.36 -22.08
N LYS A 13 8.64 -14.10 -22.24
CA LYS A 13 7.34 -13.70 -21.71
C LYS A 13 7.28 -13.85 -20.19
N GLY A 14 7.79 -14.94 -19.64
CA GLY A 14 7.88 -15.17 -18.18
C GLY A 14 8.74 -14.13 -17.46
N ASP A 15 9.87 -13.76 -18.06
CA ASP A 15 10.76 -12.72 -17.52
C ASP A 15 10.06 -11.35 -17.47
N ARG A 16 9.29 -11.01 -18.51
CA ARG A 16 8.50 -9.76 -18.55
C ARG A 16 7.37 -9.74 -17.52
N LEU A 17 6.68 -10.85 -17.31
CA LEU A 17 5.64 -10.95 -16.28
C LEU A 17 6.24 -10.87 -14.87
N THR A 18 7.42 -11.47 -14.66
CA THR A 18 8.16 -11.33 -13.40
C THR A 18 8.56 -9.87 -13.14
N ALA A 19 9.08 -9.17 -14.16
CA ALA A 19 9.41 -7.75 -14.05
C ALA A 19 8.16 -6.91 -13.71
N LEU A 20 7.04 -7.13 -14.40
CA LEU A 20 5.79 -6.42 -14.14
C LEU A 20 5.26 -6.64 -12.71
N ALA A 21 5.32 -7.87 -12.19
CA ALA A 21 4.93 -8.14 -10.81
C ALA A 21 5.82 -7.36 -9.82
N ASN A 22 7.13 -7.31 -10.05
CA ASN A 22 8.04 -6.55 -9.20
C ASN A 22 7.79 -5.03 -9.31
N ASP A 23 7.43 -4.52 -10.48
CA ASP A 23 7.06 -3.11 -10.65
C ASP A 23 5.76 -2.77 -9.89
N LEU A 24 4.79 -3.69 -9.87
CA LEU A 24 3.55 -3.55 -9.11
C LEU A 24 3.81 -3.54 -7.60
N ASP A 25 4.69 -4.41 -7.09
CA ASP A 25 5.15 -4.40 -5.69
C ASP A 25 5.88 -3.08 -5.33
N ALA A 26 6.77 -2.62 -6.22
CA ALA A 26 7.48 -1.35 -6.02
C ALA A 26 6.51 -0.15 -5.96
N MET A 27 5.46 -0.15 -6.77
CA MET A 27 4.42 0.89 -6.73
C MET A 27 3.63 0.86 -5.41
N GLN A 28 3.30 -0.32 -4.87
CA GLN A 28 2.65 -0.43 -3.57
C GLN A 28 3.50 0.20 -2.46
N THR A 29 4.79 -0.13 -2.43
CA THR A 29 5.76 0.45 -1.49
C THR A 29 5.90 1.96 -1.68
N HIS A 30 5.87 2.45 -2.92
CA HIS A 30 5.95 3.87 -3.21
C HIS A 30 4.73 4.64 -2.68
N LEU A 31 3.52 4.12 -2.89
CA LEU A 31 2.29 4.74 -2.39
C LEU A 31 2.28 4.86 -0.86
N ASP A 32 2.67 3.79 -0.15
CA ASP A 32 2.79 3.81 1.32
C ASP A 32 3.73 4.92 1.82
N LYS A 33 4.90 5.05 1.18
CA LYS A 33 5.87 6.11 1.50
C LYS A 33 5.31 7.52 1.26
N GLN A 34 4.56 7.72 0.17
CA GLN A 34 3.99 9.04 -0.14
C GLN A 34 2.89 9.44 0.85
N VAL A 35 2.05 8.50 1.28
CA VAL A 35 1.03 8.75 2.30
C VAL A 35 1.69 9.17 3.62
N LYS A 36 2.67 8.38 4.11
CA LYS A 36 3.42 8.70 5.33
C LYS A 36 4.16 10.03 5.26
N ARG A 37 4.73 10.36 4.09
CA ARG A 37 5.38 11.65 3.87
C ARG A 37 4.37 12.79 3.95
N MET A 38 3.18 12.62 3.36
CA MET A 38 2.14 13.62 3.41
C MET A 38 1.63 13.81 4.85
N ASP A 39 1.47 12.74 5.61
CA ASP A 39 1.10 12.77 7.04
C ASP A 39 2.12 13.59 7.86
N ALA A 40 3.41 13.33 7.70
CA ALA A 40 4.47 14.09 8.37
C ALA A 40 4.46 15.60 8.00
N VAL A 41 4.09 15.93 6.75
CA VAL A 41 3.91 17.33 6.34
C VAL A 41 2.69 17.95 7.04
N VAL A 42 1.57 17.22 7.15
CA VAL A 42 0.39 17.68 7.90
C VAL A 42 0.75 17.97 9.36
N ASP A 43 1.41 17.03 10.03
CA ASP A 43 1.86 17.19 11.43
C ASP A 43 2.72 18.46 11.61
N SER A 44 3.62 18.74 10.66
CA SER A 44 4.48 19.93 10.71
C SER A 44 3.72 21.25 10.54
N ILE A 45 2.65 21.26 9.74
CA ILE A 45 1.82 22.44 9.48
C ILE A 45 0.86 22.70 10.64
N GLU A 46 0.27 21.64 11.21
CA GLU A 46 -0.66 21.74 12.33
C GLU A 46 -0.02 22.17 13.63
N ALA A 47 1.28 21.92 13.82
CA ALA A 47 2.05 22.49 14.91
C ALA A 47 1.99 24.03 14.93
N GLY A 48 1.82 24.67 13.76
CA GLY A 48 1.72 26.12 13.63
C GLY A 48 0.28 26.65 13.61
N TRP A 49 -0.69 25.91 13.07
CA TRP A 49 -2.06 26.39 12.85
C TRP A 49 -3.11 25.44 13.45
N GLN A 50 -3.47 25.66 14.71
CA GLN A 50 -4.60 24.96 15.33
C GLN A 50 -5.92 25.68 14.99
N GLY A 51 -6.75 25.09 14.13
CA GLY A 51 -8.02 25.71 13.74
C GLY A 51 -8.89 24.89 12.78
N PRO A 52 -10.01 25.47 12.31
CA PRO A 52 -10.91 24.80 11.36
C PRO A 52 -10.22 24.34 10.06
N ALA A 53 -9.22 25.08 9.59
CA ALA A 53 -8.43 24.72 8.40
C ALA A 53 -7.63 23.43 8.61
N ALA A 54 -6.97 23.25 9.77
CA ALA A 54 -6.26 22.02 10.13
C ALA A 54 -7.21 20.81 10.14
N LYS A 55 -8.38 20.96 10.77
CA LYS A 55 -9.42 19.89 10.78
C LYS A 55 -9.88 19.50 9.37
N ALA A 56 -10.10 20.49 8.50
CA ALA A 56 -10.48 20.24 7.11
C ALA A 56 -9.36 19.51 6.34
N TYR A 57 -8.11 19.91 6.57
CA TYR A 57 -6.95 19.26 5.94
C TYR A 57 -6.76 17.82 6.41
N ARG A 58 -6.93 17.52 7.70
CA ARG A 58 -6.91 16.13 8.20
C ARG A 58 -7.97 15.26 7.57
N ALA A 59 -9.18 15.80 7.39
CA ALA A 59 -10.26 15.06 6.75
C ALA A 59 -9.91 14.71 5.29
N LEU A 60 -9.33 15.67 4.56
CA LEU A 60 -8.85 15.44 3.19
C LEU A 60 -7.72 14.40 3.15
N HIS A 61 -6.74 14.52 4.06
CA HIS A 61 -5.61 13.58 4.13
C HIS A 61 -6.08 12.15 4.40
N ARG A 62 -7.00 11.96 5.37
CA ARG A 62 -7.59 10.64 5.65
C ARG A 62 -8.29 10.06 4.42
N GLY A 63 -9.05 10.86 3.68
CA GLY A 63 -9.65 10.42 2.42
C GLY A 63 -8.61 9.98 1.38
N ALA A 64 -7.51 10.74 1.24
CA ALA A 64 -6.42 10.37 0.35
C ALA A 64 -5.69 9.09 0.80
N ALA A 65 -5.53 8.86 2.11
CA ALA A 65 -4.97 7.62 2.64
C ALA A 65 -5.89 6.42 2.41
N GLU A 66 -7.21 6.58 2.57
CA GLU A 66 -8.21 5.55 2.23
C GLU A 66 -8.13 5.17 0.75
N ASP A 67 -8.01 6.16 -0.14
CA ASP A 67 -7.85 5.92 -1.58
C ASP A 67 -6.52 5.22 -1.90
N ALA A 68 -5.42 5.61 -1.24
CA ALA A 68 -4.13 4.96 -1.41
C ALA A 68 -4.14 3.48 -0.96
N VAL A 69 -4.79 3.18 0.17
CA VAL A 69 -5.00 1.79 0.63
C VAL A 69 -5.81 1.01 -0.41
N ARG A 70 -6.91 1.58 -0.93
CA ARG A 70 -7.72 0.93 -1.96
C ARG A 70 -6.92 0.65 -3.24
N ILE A 71 -6.12 1.61 -3.70
CA ILE A 71 -5.24 1.43 -4.87
C ILE A 71 -4.21 0.32 -4.59
N ARG A 72 -3.60 0.29 -3.40
CA ARG A 72 -2.66 -0.75 -3.02
C ARG A 72 -3.28 -2.14 -3.09
N MET A 73 -4.51 -2.31 -2.59
CA MET A 73 -5.24 -3.58 -2.68
C MET A 73 -5.49 -4.02 -4.14
N ILE A 74 -5.81 -3.07 -5.03
CA ILE A 74 -5.97 -3.35 -6.47
C ILE A 74 -4.63 -3.78 -7.08
N LEU A 75 -3.54 -3.08 -6.76
CA LEU A 75 -2.20 -3.42 -7.25
C LEU A 75 -1.74 -4.80 -6.77
N GLN A 76 -2.05 -5.18 -5.53
CA GLN A 76 -1.80 -6.53 -5.00
C GLN A 76 -2.51 -7.62 -5.81
N ARG A 77 -3.78 -7.40 -6.19
CA ARG A 77 -4.52 -8.34 -7.04
C ARG A 77 -3.90 -8.47 -8.42
N LEU A 78 -3.51 -7.33 -9.01
CA LEU A 78 -2.87 -7.32 -10.32
C LEU A 78 -1.51 -8.02 -10.28
N GLU A 79 -0.69 -7.72 -9.27
CA GLU A 79 0.61 -8.36 -9.08
C GLU A 79 0.45 -9.88 -9.00
N GLN A 80 -0.47 -10.32 -8.15
CA GLN A 80 -0.67 -11.74 -7.93
C GLN A 80 -1.25 -12.43 -9.16
N GLY A 81 -2.21 -11.81 -9.85
CA GLY A 81 -2.69 -12.31 -11.15
C GLY A 81 -1.57 -12.42 -12.18
N VAL A 82 -0.63 -11.46 -12.21
CA VAL A 82 0.55 -11.50 -13.08
C VAL A 82 1.51 -12.62 -12.68
N ARG A 83 1.75 -12.84 -11.37
CA ARG A 83 2.60 -13.94 -10.88
C ARG A 83 2.04 -15.31 -11.24
N LEU A 84 0.74 -15.53 -11.06
CA LEU A 84 0.09 -16.80 -11.42
C LEU A 84 0.01 -17.00 -12.94
N SER A 85 -0.14 -15.91 -13.70
CA SER A 85 -0.12 -15.98 -15.16
C SER A 85 1.28 -16.27 -15.73
N ARG A 86 2.36 -16.22 -14.94
CA ARG A 86 3.74 -16.40 -15.40
C ARG A 86 3.96 -17.77 -16.02
N ASP A 87 3.46 -18.81 -15.35
CA ASP A 87 3.70 -20.22 -15.73
C ASP A 87 2.47 -20.87 -16.41
N GLY A 88 1.37 -20.11 -16.54
CA GLY A 88 0.07 -20.56 -17.06
C GLY A 88 -0.77 -21.21 -15.96
N PHE A 89 -1.95 -20.65 -15.68
CA PHE A 89 -2.79 -21.00 -14.52
C PHE A 89 -2.96 -22.52 -14.33
N SER A 90 -2.49 -23.04 -13.20
CA SER A 90 -2.81 -24.37 -12.67
C SER A 90 -4.03 -24.34 -11.73
N GLU A 91 -4.67 -25.48 -11.48
CA GLU A 91 -5.84 -25.57 -10.58
C GLU A 91 -5.53 -25.12 -9.14
N GLN A 92 -4.32 -25.39 -8.62
CA GLN A 92 -3.91 -24.92 -7.29
C GLN A 92 -3.83 -23.38 -7.21
N GLU A 93 -3.49 -22.71 -8.32
CA GLU A 93 -3.31 -21.26 -8.34
C GLU A 93 -4.65 -20.50 -8.37
N LEU A 94 -5.71 -21.12 -8.91
CA LEU A 94 -7.07 -20.60 -8.82
C LEU A 94 -7.61 -20.63 -7.38
N ASP A 95 -7.26 -21.66 -6.60
CA ASP A 95 -7.63 -21.79 -5.19
C ASP A 95 -6.94 -20.72 -4.33
N VAL A 96 -5.67 -20.40 -4.63
CA VAL A 96 -4.93 -19.30 -4.00
C VAL A 96 -5.58 -17.94 -4.31
N MET A 97 -6.05 -17.70 -5.54
CA MET A 97 -6.79 -16.48 -5.90
C MET A 97 -8.10 -16.33 -5.11
N GLU A 98 -8.77 -17.43 -4.80
CA GLU A 98 -9.99 -17.44 -3.99
C GLU A 98 -9.68 -17.06 -2.53
N GLN A 99 -8.63 -17.64 -1.96
CA GLN A 99 -8.18 -17.30 -0.60
C GLN A 99 -7.76 -15.82 -0.47
N LEU A 100 -7.10 -15.24 -1.48
CA LEU A 100 -6.73 -13.82 -1.45
C LEU A 100 -7.90 -12.86 -1.64
N ARG A 101 -8.94 -13.25 -2.39
CA ARG A 101 -10.21 -12.50 -2.37
C ARG A 101 -10.82 -12.48 -0.97
N GLN A 102 -10.67 -13.57 -0.21
CA GLN A 102 -11.24 -13.71 1.13
C GLN A 102 -10.52 -12.83 2.16
N ILE A 103 -9.17 -12.88 2.24
CA ILE A 103 -8.36 -12.05 3.16
C ILE A 103 -8.61 -10.54 2.96
N GLN A 104 -8.82 -10.11 1.71
CA GLN A 104 -9.10 -8.70 1.41
C GLN A 104 -10.53 -8.26 1.73
N THR A 105 -11.50 -9.19 1.72
CA THR A 105 -12.86 -8.89 2.20
C THR A 105 -12.85 -8.61 3.71
N GLU A 106 -11.88 -9.18 4.42
CA GLU A 106 -11.66 -8.99 5.85
C GLU A 106 -10.81 -7.76 6.19
N THR A 107 -10.16 -7.12 5.20
CA THR A 107 -9.31 -5.94 5.44
C THR A 107 -10.14 -4.68 5.62
N ASP A 108 -10.08 -4.06 6.80
CA ASP A 108 -10.74 -2.79 7.08
C ASP A 108 -9.92 -1.61 6.56
N VAL A 109 -10.31 -1.10 5.37
CA VAL A 109 -9.69 0.06 4.71
C VAL A 109 -9.65 1.29 5.61
N ARG A 110 -10.68 1.52 6.43
CA ARG A 110 -10.72 2.70 7.30
C ARG A 110 -9.76 2.55 8.47
N ALA A 111 -9.64 1.35 9.03
CA ALA A 111 -8.69 1.09 10.10
C ALA A 111 -7.24 1.29 9.64
N GLU A 112 -6.86 0.73 8.49
CA GLU A 112 -5.50 0.93 7.96
C GLU A 112 -5.23 2.38 7.54
N ALA A 113 -6.21 3.04 6.92
CA ALA A 113 -6.07 4.45 6.58
C ALA A 113 -5.92 5.32 7.83
N ALA A 114 -6.61 4.97 8.92
CA ALA A 114 -6.44 5.63 10.20
C ALA A 114 -5.01 5.46 10.70
N GLU A 115 -4.42 4.26 10.70
CA GLU A 115 -3.02 4.07 11.12
C GLU A 115 -2.03 4.90 10.29
N LEU A 116 -2.25 5.02 8.98
CA LEU A 116 -1.39 5.80 8.07
C LEU A 116 -1.58 7.32 8.17
N SER A 117 -2.68 7.77 8.77
CA SER A 117 -3.08 9.19 8.90
C SER A 117 -3.19 9.65 10.36
N THR A 118 -2.76 8.80 11.30
CA THR A 118 -2.80 9.14 12.73
C THR A 118 -1.55 9.95 13.01
N PRO A 119 -1.69 11.12 13.66
CA PRO A 119 -0.55 11.96 14.00
C PRO A 119 0.52 11.12 14.65
N ASN A 120 1.76 11.34 14.24
CA ASN A 120 2.89 10.71 14.89
C ASN A 120 2.94 11.25 16.32
N GLN A 121 2.28 10.55 17.25
CA GLN A 121 2.45 10.78 18.67
C GLN A 121 3.88 10.38 18.98
N ALA A 122 4.82 11.31 18.76
CA ALA A 122 6.06 11.33 19.49
C ALA A 122 5.65 11.10 20.95
N THR A 123 6.08 9.95 21.46
CA THR A 123 5.96 9.52 22.85
C THR A 123 5.83 10.75 23.74
N ALA A 124 4.66 10.89 24.38
CA ALA A 124 4.40 11.99 25.31
C ALA A 124 5.65 12.18 26.17
N ALA A 125 6.37 13.28 25.94
CA ALA A 125 7.56 13.59 26.71
C ALA A 125 7.13 13.56 28.19
N PRO A 126 7.87 12.86 29.08
CA PRO A 126 7.50 12.84 30.49
C PRO A 126 7.43 14.28 30.98
N ARG A 127 6.24 14.70 31.44
CA ARG A 127 6.06 16.01 32.07
C ARG A 127 7.02 16.08 33.25
N SER A 128 8.07 16.89 33.10
CA SER A 128 9.05 17.10 34.15
C SER A 128 8.37 17.75 35.35
N SER A 129 8.54 17.19 36.54
CA SER A 129 7.93 17.64 37.79
C SER A 129 8.60 18.90 38.38
N LEU A 130 8.98 19.86 37.53
CA LEU A 130 9.69 21.07 37.94
C LEU A 130 8.80 22.33 37.97
N ASP A 131 7.51 22.19 37.69
CA ASP A 131 6.51 23.28 37.84
C ASP A 131 5.85 23.31 39.23
N ASP A 132 6.40 22.60 40.22
CA ASP A 132 5.84 22.48 41.59
C ASP A 132 6.83 23.03 42.66
N LEU A 133 7.41 24.21 42.39
CA LEU A 133 8.15 25.04 43.35
C LEU A 133 7.72 26.51 43.22
#